data_AF-A0A4V6PZX6-F1
#
_entry.id   AF-A0A4V6PZX6-F1
#
_cell.length_a   1.000
_cell.length_b   1.000
_cell.length_c   1.000
_cell.angle_alpha   90.00
_cell.angle_beta   90.00
_cell.angle_gamma   90.00
#
_symmetry.space_group_name_H-M   'P 1'
#
loop_
_entity.id
_entity.type
_entity.pdbx_description
1 polymer ?
#
loop_
_entity_poly.entity_id
_entity_poly.type
_entity_poly.pdbx_seq_one_letter_code
_entity_poly.pdbx_strand_id
1 'polypeptide(L)'
;MATLKTSWLRASVLFGILVFGLFFAVKALEVETTTSQTQDWFIYTGPNQSLGEIENPDNYQLADEQPGCNRGSELCSIAAANDGNDRPVLSSPLVNHILSTIQNGQPSESVKLQN
;
A
#
# COMPACT_ATOMS: atom_id res chain seq x y z
N MET A 1 12.74 -68.96 -20.59
CA MET A 1 11.82 -67.81 -20.45
C MET A 1 11.81 -67.43 -18.98
N ALA A 2 12.09 -66.22 -18.50
CA ALA A 2 12.58 -64.99 -19.09
C ALA A 2 13.36 -64.26 -17.98
N THR A 3 14.51 -63.71 -18.34
CA THR A 3 15.25 -62.72 -17.56
C THR A 3 14.52 -61.38 -17.62
N LEU A 4 14.21 -60.76 -16.48
CA LEU A 4 13.94 -59.32 -16.43
C LEU A 4 14.69 -58.71 -15.24
N LYS A 5 15.92 -58.36 -15.58
CA LYS A 5 16.90 -57.62 -14.81
C LYS A 5 16.54 -56.13 -14.89
N THR A 6 16.52 -55.46 -13.72
CA THR A 6 16.75 -54.01 -13.52
C THR A 6 16.02 -53.01 -14.42
N SER A 7 15.11 -52.22 -13.85
CA SER A 7 15.10 -50.74 -14.02
C SER A 7 14.06 -50.07 -13.10
N TRP A 8 14.29 -50.04 -11.79
CA TRP A 8 13.36 -49.45 -10.80
C TRP A 8 13.90 -48.17 -10.13
N LEU A 9 14.80 -47.46 -10.81
CA LEU A 9 15.46 -46.26 -10.27
C LEU A 9 15.29 -45.00 -11.12
N ARG A 10 14.60 -45.07 -12.28
CA ARG A 10 14.47 -43.92 -13.19
C ARG A 10 13.06 -43.37 -13.36
N ALA A 11 12.04 -44.04 -12.85
CA ALA A 11 10.65 -43.60 -13.01
C ALA A 11 10.17 -42.60 -11.94
N SER A 12 10.91 -42.43 -10.84
CA SER A 12 10.45 -41.62 -9.70
C SER A 12 10.82 -40.12 -9.79
N VAL A 13 11.81 -39.76 -10.61
CA VAL A 13 12.32 -38.37 -10.67
C VAL A 13 11.42 -37.45 -11.53
N LEU A 14 10.68 -37.99 -12.50
CA LEU A 14 9.84 -37.17 -13.38
C LEU A 14 8.47 -36.82 -12.80
N PHE A 15 7.99 -37.54 -11.78
CA PHE A 15 6.66 -37.31 -11.20
C PHE A 15 6.63 -36.26 -10.08
N GLY A 16 7.76 -35.95 -9.45
CA GLY A 16 7.85 -34.95 -8.38
C GLY A 16 7.78 -33.50 -8.88
N ILE A 17 8.18 -33.24 -10.13
CA ILE A 17 8.29 -31.87 -10.67
C ILE A 17 6.92 -31.33 -11.13
N LEU A 18 5.99 -32.19 -11.55
CA LEU A 18 4.68 -31.76 -12.04
C LEU A 18 3.68 -31.37 -10.93
N VAL A 19 3.83 -31.89 -9.70
CA VAL A 19 2.92 -31.57 -8.59
C VAL A 19 3.29 -30.24 -7.90
N PHE A 20 4.58 -29.86 -7.92
CA PHE A 20 5.03 -28.59 -7.32
C PHE A 20 4.80 -27.35 -8.21
N GLY A 21 4.55 -27.51 -9.52
CA GLY A 21 4.36 -26.39 -10.44
C GLY A 21 3.01 -25.66 -10.32
N LEU A 22 1.98 -26.32 -9.77
CA LEU A 22 0.63 -25.74 -9.72
C LEU A 22 0.33 -24.91 -8.47
N PHE A 23 1.15 -25.01 -7.41
CA PHE A 23 0.97 -24.20 -6.20
C PHE A 23 1.57 -22.79 -6.28
N PHE A 24 2.45 -22.52 -7.25
CA PHE A 24 3.07 -21.20 -7.41
C PHE A 24 2.28 -20.24 -8.33
N ALA A 25 1.17 -20.67 -8.92
CA ALA A 25 0.40 -19.82 -9.85
C ALA A 25 -0.56 -18.82 -9.16
N VAL A 26 -0.79 -18.92 -7.84
CA VAL A 26 -1.73 -18.04 -7.11
C VAL A 26 -1.05 -16.77 -6.57
N LYS A 27 0.29 -16.71 -6.60
CA LYS A 27 1.08 -15.61 -6.02
C LYS A 27 1.47 -14.52 -7.03
N ALA A 28 0.81 -14.44 -8.18
CA ALA A 28 1.12 -13.42 -9.19
C ALA A 28 -0.04 -12.45 -9.46
N LEU A 29 -1.14 -12.54 -8.70
CA LEU A 29 -2.26 -11.61 -8.79
C LEU A 29 -2.51 -10.91 -7.45
N GLU A 30 -1.44 -10.43 -6.85
CA GLU A 30 -1.57 -9.24 -6.01
C GLU A 30 -1.54 -8.09 -7.02
N VAL A 31 -2.74 -7.59 -7.31
CA VAL A 31 -2.99 -6.37 -8.06
C VAL A 31 -2.27 -5.24 -7.34
N GLU A 32 -0.99 -5.05 -7.65
CA GLU A 32 -0.36 -3.76 -7.46
C GLU A 32 -0.68 -2.96 -8.71
N THR A 33 -1.89 -2.42 -8.67
CA THR A 33 -2.28 -1.16 -9.28
C THR A 33 -1.22 -0.11 -8.92
N THR A 34 -0.04 -0.22 -9.51
CA THR A 34 0.84 0.91 -9.76
C THR A 34 0.18 1.67 -10.90
N THR A 35 -1.01 2.22 -10.63
CA THR A 35 -1.37 3.46 -11.28
C THR A 35 -0.27 4.39 -10.84
N SER A 36 0.63 4.69 -11.76
CA SER A 36 1.46 5.89 -11.72
C SER A 36 0.51 7.09 -11.78
N GLN A 37 -0.32 7.27 -10.75
CA GLN A 37 -0.91 8.56 -10.44
C GLN A 37 0.19 9.29 -9.70
N THR A 38 0.65 10.39 -10.28
CA THR A 38 1.55 11.32 -9.61
C THR A 38 0.92 11.67 -8.26
N GLN A 39 1.54 11.19 -7.18
CA GLN A 39 1.10 11.53 -5.83
C GLN A 39 1.73 12.87 -5.49
N ASP A 40 0.88 13.82 -5.13
CA ASP A 40 1.28 15.11 -4.61
C ASP A 40 1.17 15.12 -3.09
N TRP A 41 1.96 15.99 -2.47
CA TRP A 41 1.91 16.18 -1.02
C TRP A 41 0.91 17.26 -0.67
N PHE A 42 0.10 16.99 0.36
CA PHE A 42 -0.88 17.92 0.86
C PHE A 42 -0.68 18.14 2.36
N ILE A 43 -0.50 19.38 2.77
CA ILE A 43 -0.40 19.79 4.17
C ILE A 43 -1.81 19.91 4.75
N TYR A 44 -2.03 19.28 5.90
CA TYR A 44 -3.28 19.37 6.64
C TYR A 44 -3.35 20.70 7.39
N THR A 45 -4.41 21.47 7.15
CA THR A 45 -4.68 22.77 7.78
C THR A 45 -6.05 22.82 8.43
N GLY A 46 -6.67 21.66 8.68
CA GLY A 46 -7.95 21.56 9.36
C GLY A 46 -7.87 21.99 10.84
N PRO A 47 -9.01 22.40 11.42
CA PRO A 47 -9.05 22.91 12.80
C PRO A 47 -8.88 21.83 13.88
N ASN A 48 -9.16 20.57 13.55
CA ASN A 48 -9.02 19.42 14.43
C ASN A 48 -8.97 18.12 13.60
N GLN A 49 -8.62 16.99 14.22
CA GLN A 49 -8.48 15.71 13.54
C GLN A 49 -9.71 14.79 13.65
N SER A 50 -10.92 15.37 13.70
CA SER A 50 -12.14 14.56 13.65
C SER A 50 -12.33 13.99 12.23
N LEU A 51 -13.08 12.88 12.13
CA LEU A 51 -13.32 12.21 10.85
C LEU A 51 -13.82 13.18 9.76
N GLY A 52 -14.80 14.02 10.08
CA GLY A 52 -15.37 14.97 9.12
C GLY A 52 -14.36 16.03 8.64
N GLU A 53 -13.42 16.43 9.50
CA GLU A 53 -12.37 17.37 9.11
C GLU A 53 -11.26 16.69 8.30
N ILE A 54 -10.96 15.42 8.57
CA ILE A 54 -10.00 14.62 7.80
C ILE A 54 -10.56 14.28 6.42
N GLU A 55 -11.86 14.02 6.32
CA GLU A 55 -12.56 13.70 5.06
C GLU A 55 -12.86 14.94 4.21
N ASN A 56 -12.65 16.15 4.74
CA ASN A 56 -12.88 17.39 4.02
C ASN A 56 -11.63 17.79 3.21
N PRO A 57 -11.67 17.74 1.87
CA PRO A 57 -10.54 18.15 1.02
C PRO A 57 -10.17 19.63 1.18
N ASP A 58 -11.08 20.47 1.70
CA ASP A 58 -10.83 21.89 1.93
C ASP A 58 -9.82 22.15 3.06
N ASN A 59 -9.60 21.15 3.91
CA ASN A 59 -8.63 21.21 5.01
C ASN A 59 -7.22 20.82 4.59
N TYR A 60 -6.94 20.79 3.30
CA TYR A 60 -5.65 20.39 2.75
C TYR A 60 -5.15 21.44 1.76
N GLN A 61 -3.84 21.68 1.78
CA GLN A 61 -3.16 22.59 0.86
C GLN A 61 -2.06 21.84 0.12
N LEU A 62 -2.01 21.97 -1.19
CA LEU A 62 -0.94 21.41 -2.01
C LEU A 62 0.42 21.95 -1.55
N ALA A 63 1.39 21.07 -1.41
CA ALA A 63 2.76 21.38 -1.05
C ALA A 63 3.67 21.22 -2.27
N ASP A 64 4.61 22.16 -2.45
CA ASP A 64 5.62 22.12 -3.52
C ASP A 64 6.62 20.98 -3.33
N GLU A 65 6.80 20.53 -2.08
CA GLU A 65 7.72 19.46 -1.70
C GLU A 65 7.17 18.62 -0.54
N GLN A 66 7.79 17.46 -0.29
CA GLN A 66 7.44 16.61 0.85
C GLN A 66 7.68 17.34 2.19
N PRO A 67 6.65 17.51 3.03
CA PRO A 67 6.80 18.20 4.31
C PRO A 67 7.72 17.46 5.29
N GLY A 68 8.53 18.21 6.03
CA GLY A 68 9.51 17.71 7.02
C GLY A 68 8.93 17.15 8.33
N CYS A 69 7.65 16.81 8.35
CA CYS A 69 6.96 16.26 9.52
C CYS A 69 7.25 14.77 9.65
N ASN A 70 7.85 14.36 10.77
CA ASN A 70 8.34 12.99 10.91
C ASN A 70 7.94 12.31 12.22
N ARG A 71 7.28 13.01 13.17
CA ARG A 71 6.94 12.47 14.50
C ARG A 71 5.80 13.26 15.16
N GLY A 72 4.94 12.55 15.88
CA GLY A 72 3.97 13.12 16.81
C GLY A 72 2.61 12.42 16.76
N SER A 73 1.56 13.08 17.26
CA SER A 73 0.19 12.56 17.34
C SER A 73 -0.80 13.30 16.46
N GLU A 74 -0.35 14.34 15.75
CA GLU A 74 -1.18 15.16 14.89
C GLU A 74 -0.83 14.97 13.42
N LEU A 75 -1.83 15.02 12.55
CA LEU A 75 -1.72 14.92 11.11
C LEU A 75 -1.04 16.18 10.60
N CYS A 76 0.09 15.99 9.91
CA CYS A 76 0.77 17.09 9.25
C CYS A 76 0.52 17.07 7.75
N SER A 77 0.74 15.93 7.08
CA SER A 77 0.59 15.86 5.63
C SER A 77 0.26 14.48 5.12
N ILE A 78 -0.29 14.43 3.91
CA ILE A 78 -0.62 13.19 3.21
C ILE A 78 -0.08 13.22 1.78
N ALA A 79 0.26 12.06 1.25
CA ALA A 79 0.50 11.85 -0.17
C ALA A 79 -0.79 11.28 -0.80
N ALA A 80 -1.34 11.98 -1.78
CA ALA A 80 -2.59 11.61 -2.44
C ALA A 80 -2.57 12.05 -3.91
N ALA A 81 -3.53 11.57 -4.70
CA ALA A 81 -3.75 12.12 -6.04
C ALA A 81 -4.38 13.52 -5.92
N ASN A 82 -4.00 14.44 -6.81
CA ASN A 82 -4.65 15.74 -6.96
C ASN A 82 -5.96 15.59 -7.75
N ASP A 83 -7.04 16.24 -7.28
CA ASP A 83 -8.36 16.23 -7.93
C ASP A 83 -8.45 17.14 -9.17
N GLY A 84 -7.39 17.91 -9.45
CA GLY A 84 -7.31 18.90 -10.52
C GLY A 84 -7.59 20.34 -10.06
N ASN A 85 -7.90 20.55 -8.78
CA ASN A 85 -8.12 21.86 -8.14
C ASN A 85 -7.18 22.07 -6.94
N ASP A 86 -6.03 21.42 -6.92
CA ASP A 86 -5.03 21.47 -5.84
C ASP A 86 -5.56 20.92 -4.50
N ARG A 87 -6.47 19.95 -4.58
CA ARG A 87 -7.00 19.22 -3.41
C ARG A 87 -6.71 17.73 -3.50
N PRO A 88 -6.57 17.03 -2.37
CA PRO A 88 -6.37 15.60 -2.37
C PRO A 88 -7.67 14.85 -2.69
N VAL A 89 -7.54 13.77 -3.47
CA VAL A 89 -8.60 12.78 -3.63
C VAL A 89 -8.63 11.87 -2.39
N LEU A 90 -9.58 12.13 -1.49
CA LEU A 90 -9.74 11.41 -0.22
C LEU A 90 -10.61 10.15 -0.38
N SER A 91 -9.99 9.04 -0.77
CA SER A 91 -10.66 7.74 -0.80
C SER A 91 -10.84 7.15 0.60
N SER A 92 -11.88 6.34 0.83
CA SER A 92 -12.09 5.70 2.14
C SER A 92 -10.88 4.87 2.62
N PRO A 93 -10.14 4.12 1.76
CA PRO A 93 -8.90 3.47 2.17
C PRO A 93 -7.83 4.45 2.68
N LEU A 94 -7.67 5.60 2.02
CA LEU A 94 -6.71 6.63 2.43
C LEU A 94 -7.12 7.25 3.77
N VAL A 95 -8.40 7.59 3.95
CA VAL A 95 -8.93 8.13 5.22
C VAL A 95 -8.71 7.14 6.36
N ASN A 96 -9.02 5.86 6.17
CA ASN A 96 -8.75 4.82 7.17
C ASN A 96 -7.26 4.67 7.48
N HIS A 97 -6.40 4.80 6.48
CA HIS A 97 -4.94 4.78 6.68
C HIS A 97 -4.48 6.00 7.51
N ILE A 98 -5.00 7.20 7.23
CA ILE A 98 -4.71 8.41 8.02
C ILE A 98 -5.11 8.19 9.49
N LEU A 99 -6.34 7.75 9.74
CA LEU A 99 -6.85 7.52 11.10
C LEU A 99 -6.02 6.48 11.86
N SER A 100 -5.66 5.37 11.21
CA SER A 100 -4.82 4.35 11.85
C SER A 100 -3.40 4.85 12.10
N THR A 101 -2.83 5.68 11.22
CA THR A 101 -1.51 6.32 11.41
C THR A 101 -1.53 7.22 12.63
N ILE A 102 -2.55 8.08 12.76
CA ILE A 102 -2.75 8.97 13.91
C ILE A 102 -2.91 8.16 15.20
N GLN A 103 -3.78 7.14 15.20
CA GLN A 103 -4.04 6.30 16.37
C GLN A 103 -2.79 5.55 16.85
N ASN A 104 -1.97 5.07 15.92
CA ASN A 104 -0.74 4.35 16.25
C ASN A 104 0.43 5.30 16.55
N GLY A 105 0.33 6.60 16.23
CA GLY A 105 1.41 7.57 16.37
C GLY A 105 2.67 7.20 15.58
N GLN A 106 2.51 6.46 14.48
CA GLN A 106 3.61 5.97 13.64
C GLN A 106 3.41 6.51 12.22
N PRO A 107 4.18 7.51 11.78
CA PRO A 107 4.15 8.02 10.41
C PRO A 107 4.44 6.92 9.39
N SER A 108 3.89 7.06 8.19
CA SER A 108 4.08 6.14 7.07
C SER A 108 4.73 6.84 5.88
N GLU A 109 4.86 6.11 4.76
CA GLU A 109 5.34 6.67 3.50
C GLU A 109 4.39 7.73 2.94
N SER A 110 3.07 7.57 3.16
CA SER A 110 2.03 8.44 2.60
C SER A 110 1.33 9.32 3.63
N VAL A 111 1.61 9.18 4.93
CA VAL A 111 1.00 9.99 5.99
C VAL A 111 2.09 10.42 6.98
N LYS A 112 2.23 11.74 7.17
CA LYS A 112 3.20 12.34 8.09
C LYS A 112 2.50 12.93 9.30
N LEU A 113 3.14 12.78 10.47
CA LEU A 113 2.65 13.32 11.73
C LEU A 113 3.58 14.41 12.28
N GLN A 114 3.01 15.31 13.07
CA GLN A 114 3.67 16.36 13.84
C GLN A 114 3.24 16.32 15.31
N ASN A 115 4.02 16.97 16.17
CA ASN A 115 3.75 17.13 17.60
C ASN A 115 2.86 18.35 17.88
#